data_AF-A0A522BY12-F1
#
_entry.id   AF-A0A522BY12-F1
#
_cell.length_a   1.000
_cell.length_b   1.000
_cell.length_c   1.000
_cell.angle_alpha   90.00
_cell.angle_beta   90.00
_cell.angle_gamma   90.00
#
_symmetry.space_group_name_H-M   'P 1'
#
loop_
_entity.id
_entity.type
_entity.pdbx_description
1 polymer ?
#
loop_
_entity_poly.entity_id
_entity_poly.type
_entity_poly.pdbx_seq_one_letter_code
_entity_poly.pdbx_strand_id
1 'polypeptide(L)'
;MWTRAIEIAEENFSKVKSGFELIELIRQEFAGEEMRVPSKLPVTYIVPIVHRELKNSNYEAIAEKYNLSVKTVRRYESWTLEGGKLISPDGKTYFLNEAPI
;
A
#
# COMPACT_ATOMS: atom_id res chain seq x y z
N MET A 1 -18.76 1.89 3.43
CA MET A 1 -17.76 1.44 4.44
C MET A 1 -16.33 1.53 3.90
N TRP A 2 -15.96 0.85 2.80
CA TRP A 2 -14.61 0.97 2.19
C TRP A 2 -14.28 2.40 1.70
N THR A 3 -15.27 3.11 1.17
CA THR A 3 -15.14 4.49 0.68
C THR A 3 -14.61 5.44 1.77
N ARG A 4 -15.07 5.27 3.01
CA ARG A 4 -14.72 6.16 4.12
C ARG A 4 -13.28 5.97 4.62
N ALA A 5 -12.78 4.73 4.61
CA ALA A 5 -11.38 4.46 4.94
C ALA A 5 -10.42 5.00 3.85
N ILE A 6 -10.83 4.97 2.58
CA ILE A 6 -10.08 5.58 1.47
C ILE A 6 -10.08 7.11 1.60
N GLU A 7 -11.23 7.73 1.89
CA GLU A 7 -11.32 9.19 2.11
C GLU A 7 -10.39 9.64 3.25
N ILE A 8 -10.37 8.94 4.38
CA ILE A 8 -9.47 9.26 5.51
C ILE A 8 -8.01 9.10 5.10
N ALA A 9 -7.70 8.07 4.32
CA ALA A 9 -6.36 7.86 3.80
C ALA A 9 -5.94 9.04 2.91
N GLU A 10 -6.79 9.47 1.98
CA GLU A 10 -6.53 10.57 1.04
C GLU A 10 -6.41 11.93 1.74
N GLU A 11 -7.32 12.24 2.67
CA GLU A 11 -7.35 13.50 3.43
C GLU A 11 -6.12 13.71 4.33
N ASN A 12 -5.49 12.61 4.75
CA ASN A 12 -4.43 12.61 5.75
C ASN A 12 -3.08 12.12 5.23
N PHE A 13 -3.01 11.57 4.00
CA PHE A 13 -1.77 11.03 3.43
C PHE A 13 -0.61 12.03 3.43
N SER A 14 -0.88 13.30 3.15
CA SER A 14 0.11 14.38 3.13
C SER A 14 0.42 14.96 4.52
N LYS A 15 -0.35 14.60 5.55
CA LYS A 15 -0.28 15.14 6.91
C LYS A 15 0.39 14.18 7.90
N VAL A 16 0.37 12.88 7.62
CA VAL A 16 0.99 11.86 8.46
C VAL A 16 2.44 11.59 8.08
N LYS A 17 3.25 11.24 9.07
CA LYS A 17 4.69 10.98 8.89
C LYS A 17 4.96 9.55 8.41
N SER A 18 4.01 8.64 8.60
CA SER A 18 4.16 7.24 8.23
C SER A 18 2.83 6.58 7.89
N GLY A 19 2.88 5.47 7.14
CA GLY A 19 1.69 4.65 6.88
C GLY A 19 1.10 4.00 8.13
N PHE A 20 1.88 3.85 9.20
CA PHE A 20 1.40 3.33 10.49
C PHE A 20 0.45 4.32 11.16
N GLU A 21 0.77 5.61 11.17
CA GLU A 21 -0.11 6.67 11.71
C GLU A 21 -1.43 6.74 10.93
N LEU A 22 -1.40 6.54 9.62
CA LEU A 22 -2.61 6.49 8.79
C LEU A 22 -3.52 5.31 9.16
N ILE A 23 -2.91 4.14 9.40
CA ILE A 23 -3.63 2.92 9.81
C ILE A 23 -4.24 3.09 11.21
N GLU A 24 -3.55 3.76 12.13
CA GLU A 24 -4.08 4.06 13.47
C GLU A 24 -5.23 5.06 13.43
N LEU A 25 -5.18 6.09 12.57
CA LEU A 25 -6.30 7.02 12.37
C LEU A 25 -7.55 6.31 11.86
N ILE A 26 -7.38 5.45 10.85
CA ILE A 26 -8.47 4.62 10.33
C ILE A 26 -8.98 3.68 11.44
N ARG A 27 -8.10 3.03 12.22
CA ARG A 27 -8.51 2.20 13.36
C ARG A 27 -9.33 2.97 14.40
N GLN A 28 -8.95 4.20 14.72
CA GLN A 28 -9.65 5.02 15.69
C GLN A 28 -11.05 5.42 15.21
N GLU A 29 -11.18 5.83 13.94
CA GLU A 29 -12.47 6.19 13.35
C GLU A 29 -13.46 5.00 13.37
N PHE A 30 -12.95 3.78 13.16
CA PHE A 30 -13.74 2.56 13.13
C PHE A 30 -13.66 1.74 14.43
N ALA A 31 -13.23 2.33 15.55
CA ALA A 31 -12.98 1.60 16.81
C ALA A 31 -14.23 0.93 17.43
N GLY A 32 -15.43 1.27 16.96
CA GLY A 32 -16.70 0.66 17.37
C GLY A 32 -17.30 -0.34 16.37
N GLU A 33 -16.71 -0.49 15.18
CA GLU A 33 -17.12 -1.49 14.18
C GLU A 33 -16.12 -2.64 14.22
N GLU A 34 -16.57 -3.90 14.11
CA GLU A 34 -15.70 -5.07 14.07
C GLU A 34 -14.95 -5.13 12.71
N MET A 35 -14.06 -4.17 12.48
CA MET A 35 -13.32 -4.01 11.26
C MET A 35 -12.04 -4.84 11.34
N ARG A 36 -11.93 -5.88 10.51
CA ARG A 36 -10.64 -6.55 10.29
C ARG A 36 -9.72 -5.61 9.52
N VAL A 37 -9.01 -4.75 10.24
CA VAL A 37 -7.95 -3.93 9.65
C VAL A 37 -6.87 -4.87 9.12
N PRO A 38 -6.57 -4.86 7.82
CA PRO A 38 -5.55 -5.73 7.25
C PRO A 38 -4.22 -5.46 7.95
N SER A 39 -3.56 -6.51 8.43
CA SER A 39 -2.22 -6.40 9.01
C SER A 39 -1.16 -5.97 7.99
N LYS A 40 -1.52 -5.96 6.69
CA LYS A 40 -0.67 -5.57 5.57
C LYS A 40 -1.50 -4.80 4.55
N LEU A 41 -0.90 -3.74 3.99
CA LEU A 41 -1.50 -3.01 2.87
C LEU A 41 -1.82 -3.98 1.71
N PRO A 42 -2.94 -3.78 0.99
CA PRO A 42 -3.25 -4.53 -0.22
C PRO A 42 -2.11 -4.46 -1.24
N VAL A 43 -1.86 -5.55 -1.97
CA VAL A 43 -0.81 -5.63 -3.00
C VAL A 43 -1.00 -4.58 -4.10
N THR A 44 -2.24 -4.22 -4.40
CA THR A 44 -2.61 -3.16 -5.34
C THR A 44 -2.15 -1.77 -4.91
N TYR A 45 -1.90 -1.55 -3.61
CA TYR A 45 -1.37 -0.29 -3.09
C TYR A 45 0.14 -0.35 -2.87
N ILE A 46 0.64 -1.39 -2.19
CA ILE A 46 2.04 -1.42 -1.77
C ILE A 46 3.02 -1.70 -2.92
N VAL A 47 2.64 -2.50 -3.92
CA VAL A 47 3.54 -2.84 -5.04
C VAL A 47 3.87 -1.61 -5.90
N PRO A 48 2.90 -0.78 -6.34
CA PRO A 48 3.20 0.48 -7.05
C PRO A 48 4.11 1.44 -6.26
N ILE A 49 3.91 1.53 -4.94
CA ILE A 49 4.73 2.38 -4.06
C ILE A 49 6.17 1.86 -4.05
N VAL A 50 6.37 0.56 -3.86
CA VAL A 50 7.70 -0.06 -3.88
C VAL A 50 8.41 0.16 -5.22
N HIS A 51 7.71 -0.02 -6.35
CA HIS A 51 8.26 0.27 -7.69
C HIS A 51 8.71 1.72 -7.86
N ARG A 52 7.95 2.67 -7.29
CA ARG A 52 8.30 4.09 -7.32
C ARG A 52 9.50 4.40 -6.44
N GLU A 53 9.55 3.84 -5.23
CA GLU A 53 10.63 4.08 -4.26
C GLU A 53 11.94 3.44 -4.70
N LEU A 54 11.91 2.27 -5.33
CA LEU A 54 13.11 1.58 -5.85
C LEU A 54 13.87 2.40 -6.90
N LYS A 55 13.22 3.39 -7.53
CA LYS A 55 13.91 4.32 -8.44
C LYS A 55 14.91 5.24 -7.71
N ASN A 56 14.69 5.48 -6.43
CA ASN A 56 15.41 6.47 -5.62
C ASN A 56 16.00 5.91 -4.32
N SER A 57 15.78 4.62 -4.01
CA SER A 57 16.14 4.00 -2.73
C SER A 57 16.58 2.54 -2.94
N ASN A 58 17.10 1.91 -1.88
CA ASN A 58 17.51 0.51 -1.89
C ASN A 58 16.48 -0.40 -1.19
N TYR A 59 16.65 -1.71 -1.34
CA TYR A 59 15.71 -2.70 -0.80
C TYR A 59 15.59 -2.64 0.72
N GLU A 60 16.72 -2.41 1.42
CA GLU A 60 16.81 -2.36 2.87
C GLU A 60 16.02 -1.19 3.45
N ALA A 61 16.18 0.01 2.88
CA ALA A 61 15.47 1.20 3.33
C ALA A 61 13.96 1.10 3.10
N ILE A 62 13.53 0.53 1.97
CA ILE A 62 12.12 0.29 1.67
C ILE A 62 11.54 -0.78 2.61
N ALA A 63 12.30 -1.84 2.86
CA ALA A 63 11.91 -2.90 3.79
C ALA A 63 11.66 -2.35 5.20
N GLU A 64 12.56 -1.51 5.70
CA GLU A 64 12.42 -0.84 6.99
C GLU A 64 11.22 0.12 7.00
N LYS A 65 11.13 1.02 6.03
CA LYS A 65 10.09 2.07 5.95
C LYS A 65 8.66 1.50 5.91
N TYR A 66 8.48 0.36 5.23
CA TYR A 66 7.16 -0.26 5.06
C TYR A 66 6.95 -1.51 5.92
N ASN A 67 7.87 -1.81 6.86
CA ASN A 67 7.83 -3.00 7.70
C ASN A 67 7.65 -4.31 6.88
N LEU A 68 8.42 -4.43 5.80
CA LEU A 68 8.47 -5.57 4.91
C LEU A 68 9.79 -6.32 5.10
N SER A 69 9.84 -7.58 4.66
CA SER A 69 11.12 -8.26 4.50
C SER A 69 11.78 -7.82 3.19
N VAL A 70 13.11 -7.75 3.13
CA VAL A 70 13.86 -7.49 1.87
C VAL A 70 13.44 -8.48 0.76
N LYS A 71 13.16 -9.74 1.11
CA LYS A 71 12.64 -10.76 0.19
C LYS A 71 11.27 -10.38 -0.39
N THR A 72 10.41 -9.74 0.41
CA THR A 72 9.11 -9.23 -0.05
C THR A 72 9.29 -8.07 -1.01
N VAL A 73 10.21 -7.14 -0.72
CA VAL A 73 10.50 -6.01 -1.62
C VAL A 73 11.00 -6.50 -2.98
N ARG A 74 11.96 -7.43 -3.00
CA ARG A 74 12.43 -8.10 -4.24
C ARG A 74 11.32 -8.83 -4.97
N ARG A 75 10.42 -9.48 -4.23
CA ARG A 75 9.25 -10.12 -4.83
C ARG A 75 8.33 -9.09 -5.48
N TYR A 76 8.12 -7.92 -4.89
CA TYR A 76 7.25 -6.88 -5.44
C TYR A 76 7.85 -6.19 -6.66
N GLU A 77 9.17 -6.02 -6.69
CA GLU A 77 9.89 -5.54 -7.86
C GLU A 77 9.62 -6.39 -9.11
N SER A 78 9.52 -7.72 -8.98
CA SER A 78 9.31 -8.60 -10.12
C SER A 78 7.87 -8.59 -10.68
N TRP A 79 6.98 -7.75 -10.15
CA TRP A 79 5.61 -7.60 -10.66
C TRP A 79 5.59 -6.55 -11.77
N THR A 80 4.71 -6.73 -12.74
CA THR A 80 4.59 -5.80 -13.87
C THR A 80 3.46 -4.80 -13.61
N LEU A 81 3.74 -3.52 -13.84
CA LEU A 81 2.77 -2.44 -13.81
C LEU A 81 2.51 -1.97 -15.24
N GLU A 82 1.33 -2.26 -15.79
CA GLU A 82 1.00 -1.96 -17.19
C GLU A 82 -0.46 -1.52 -17.31
N GLY A 83 -0.70 -0.34 -17.90
CA GLY A 83 -2.04 0.13 -18.28
C GLY A 83 -3.09 0.09 -17.16
N GLY A 84 -2.73 0.51 -15.94
CA GLY A 84 -3.63 0.47 -14.78
C GLY A 84 -3.82 -0.92 -14.16
N LYS A 85 -3.00 -1.89 -14.58
CA LYS A 85 -3.01 -3.25 -14.06
C LYS A 85 -1.70 -3.57 -13.37
N LEU A 86 -1.80 -4.42 -12.36
CA LEU A 86 -0.70 -5.02 -11.65
C LEU A 86 -0.71 -6.52 -11.93
N ILE A 87 0.35 -7.03 -12.54
CA ILE A 87 0.47 -8.43 -12.94
C ILE A 87 1.55 -9.09 -12.07
N SER A 88 1.17 -10.12 -11.33
CA SER A 88 2.10 -10.89 -10.51
C SER A 88 2.93 -11.87 -11.35
N PRO A 89 4.06 -12.37 -10.81
CA PRO A 89 4.92 -13.33 -11.53
C PRO A 89 4.25 -14.65 -11.89
N ASP A 90 3.18 -15.04 -11.19
CA ASP A 90 2.35 -16.21 -11.51
C ASP A 90 1.25 -15.90 -12.54
N GLY A 91 1.25 -14.70 -13.12
CA GLY A 91 0.32 -14.28 -14.17
C GLY A 91 -1.03 -13.76 -13.68
N LYS A 92 -1.25 -13.64 -12.36
CA LYS A 92 -2.50 -13.06 -11.86
C LYS A 92 -2.52 -11.56 -12.08
N THR A 93 -3.66 -11.08 -12.55
CA THR A 93 -3.88 -9.66 -12.83
C THR A 93 -4.75 -9.05 -11.74
N TYR A 94 -4.31 -7.92 -11.23
CA TYR A 94 -5.01 -7.08 -10.26
C TYR A 94 -5.26 -5.73 -10.90
N PHE A 95 -6.49 -5.24 -10.86
CA PHE A 95 -6.82 -3.91 -11.36
C PHE A 95 -6.45 -2.88 -10.29
N LEU A 96 -5.63 -1.90 -10.68
CA LEU A 96 -5.40 -0.74 -9.83
C LEU A 96 -6.66 0.10 -9.94
N ASN A 97 -7.41 0.23 -8.85
CA ASN A 97 -8.47 1.22 -8.80
C ASN A 97 -7.80 2.58 -9.05
N GLU A 98 -8.35 3.37 -9.98
CA GLU A 98 -7.99 4.77 -10.11
C GLU A 98 -8.23 5.42 -8.74
N ALA A 99 -7.16 5.65 -7.98
CA ALA A 99 -7.25 6.56 -6.86
C ALA A 99 -7.60 7.93 -7.47
N PRO A 100 -8.66 8.61 -7.01
CA PRO A 100 -8.96 9.96 -7.48
C PRO A 100 -7.70 10.83 -7.30
N ILE A 101 -7.36 11.53 -8.39
CA ILE A 101 -6.18 12.39 -8.53
C ILE A 101 -6.26 13.58 -7.58
#